data_AF-A0A951AS70-F1
#
_entry.id   AF-A0A951AS70-F1
#
_cell.length_a   1.000
_cell.length_b   1.000
_cell.length_c   1.000
_cell.angle_alpha   90.00
_cell.angle_beta   90.00
_cell.angle_gamma   90.00
#
_symmetry.space_group_name_H-M   'P 1'
#
loop_
_entity.id
_entity.type
_entity.pdbx_description
1 polymer ?
#
loop_
_entity_poly.entity_id
_entity_poly.type
_entity_poly.pdbx_seq_one_letter_code
_entity_poly.pdbx_strand_id
1 'polypeptide(L)'
;MDSPEPNLTDLILRIDEAITEGREAELLADLDIPVGREDQLDAARDDLIGGLLQAPGVDHRNLGFAEQPGWLRLGIMMAAARWLDGHARTCPHNPTAERPAPVHMALWLPDLVVCEECTYLLVAPEHPSCAGCGMSDEVEKGIGPRLMIVVVGFLAVRLWACTECMPRE
;
A
#
# COMPACT_ATOMS: atom_id res chain seq x y z
N MET A 1 29.53 2.40 -18.09
CA MET A 1 28.53 3.42 -18.46
C MET A 1 27.31 3.02 -17.68
N ASP A 2 27.19 3.52 -16.47
CA ASP A 2 26.02 3.25 -15.64
C ASP A 2 24.84 3.97 -16.28
N SER A 3 23.83 3.21 -16.66
CA SER A 3 22.53 3.78 -17.00
C SER A 3 22.10 4.65 -15.82
N PRO A 4 21.63 5.90 -16.04
CA PRO A 4 21.17 6.71 -14.93
C PRO A 4 20.08 5.93 -14.20
N GLU A 5 20.25 5.75 -12.88
CA GLU A 5 19.22 5.13 -12.06
C GLU A 5 17.91 5.88 -12.31
N PRO A 6 16.82 5.16 -12.64
CA PRO A 6 15.55 5.79 -12.93
C PRO A 6 15.15 6.64 -11.73
N ASN A 7 14.90 7.93 -11.96
CA ASN A 7 14.45 8.79 -10.88
C ASN A 7 13.09 8.26 -10.37
N LEU A 8 12.88 8.27 -9.06
CA LEU A 8 11.70 7.70 -8.42
C LEU A 8 10.36 8.23 -8.95
N THR A 9 10.34 9.51 -9.35
CA THR A 9 9.18 10.14 -9.99
C THR A 9 8.90 9.51 -11.36
N ASP A 10 9.93 9.23 -12.14
CA ASP A 10 9.83 8.57 -13.45
C ASP A 10 9.33 7.12 -13.31
N LEU A 11 9.81 6.39 -12.31
CA LEU A 11 9.34 5.02 -12.03
C LEU A 11 7.86 5.00 -11.60
N ILE A 12 7.43 5.90 -10.72
CA ILE A 12 6.02 6.02 -10.30
C ILE A 12 5.11 6.32 -11.49
N LEU A 13 5.51 7.26 -12.36
CA LEU A 13 4.74 7.63 -13.54
C LEU A 13 4.65 6.47 -14.53
N ARG A 14 5.74 5.74 -14.75
CA ARG A 14 5.77 4.54 -15.62
C ARG A 14 4.88 3.42 -15.07
N ILE A 15 4.85 3.22 -13.76
CA ILE A 15 3.94 2.26 -13.11
C ILE A 15 2.48 2.68 -13.27
N ASP A 16 2.14 3.95 -13.01
CA ASP A 16 0.77 4.45 -13.13
C ASP A 16 0.26 4.40 -14.58
N GLU A 17 1.11 4.77 -15.55
CA GLU A 17 0.84 4.68 -16.98
C GLU A 17 0.64 3.22 -17.42
N ALA A 18 1.56 2.32 -17.07
CA ALA A 18 1.44 0.90 -17.42
C ALA A 18 0.17 0.27 -16.86
N ILE A 19 -0.22 0.60 -15.62
CA ILE A 19 -1.47 0.08 -15.04
C ILE A 19 -2.70 0.70 -15.70
N THR A 20 -2.65 1.99 -16.04
CA THR A 20 -3.77 2.66 -16.73
C THR A 20 -3.99 2.09 -18.14
N GLU A 21 -2.91 1.68 -18.80
CA GLU A 21 -2.93 1.17 -20.18
C GLU A 21 -3.02 -0.36 -20.29
N GLY A 22 -3.00 -1.09 -19.17
CA GLY A 22 -2.99 -2.56 -19.16
C GLY A 22 -1.70 -3.17 -19.72
N ARG A 23 -0.57 -2.46 -19.55
CA ARG A 23 0.78 -2.85 -20.02
C ARG A 23 1.69 -3.30 -18.88
N GLU A 24 1.12 -3.83 -17.79
CA GLU A 24 1.87 -4.23 -16.60
C GLU A 24 2.90 -5.33 -16.93
N ALA A 25 2.56 -6.27 -17.81
CA ALA A 25 3.46 -7.34 -18.23
C ALA A 25 4.69 -6.83 -18.98
N GLU A 26 4.56 -5.75 -19.77
CA GLU A 26 5.70 -5.12 -20.46
C GLU A 26 6.62 -4.42 -19.46
N LEU A 27 6.04 -3.70 -18.49
CA LEU A 27 6.81 -3.06 -17.44
C LEU A 27 7.54 -4.08 -16.56
N LEU A 28 6.90 -5.20 -16.22
CA LEU A 28 7.52 -6.26 -15.42
C LEU A 28 8.65 -6.97 -16.19
N ALA A 29 8.48 -7.20 -17.50
CA ALA A 29 9.53 -7.77 -18.36
C ALA A 29 10.76 -6.85 -18.45
N ASP A 30 10.56 -5.53 -18.44
CA ASP A 30 11.66 -4.54 -18.42
C ASP A 30 12.44 -4.52 -17.10
N LEU A 31 11.88 -5.08 -16.01
CA LEU A 31 12.47 -5.03 -14.67
C LEU A 31 13.39 -6.22 -14.34
N ASP A 32 13.65 -7.13 -15.28
CA ASP A 32 14.52 -8.31 -15.13
C ASP A 32 14.28 -9.10 -13.82
N ILE A 33 13.00 -9.36 -13.55
CA ILE A 33 12.56 -10.01 -12.31
C ILE A 33 13.06 -11.47 -12.29
N PRO A 34 13.80 -11.91 -11.26
CA PRO A 34 14.33 -13.27 -11.21
C PRO A 34 13.24 -14.36 -11.30
N VAL A 35 13.53 -15.47 -11.98
CA VAL A 35 12.60 -16.60 -12.10
C VAL A 35 12.21 -17.14 -10.71
N GLY A 36 10.91 -17.32 -10.47
CA GLY A 36 10.34 -17.77 -9.18
C GLY A 36 10.14 -16.65 -8.15
N ARG A 37 10.56 -15.42 -8.47
CA ARG A 37 10.29 -14.23 -7.64
C ARG A 37 8.82 -13.85 -7.65
N GLU A 38 8.18 -13.94 -8.82
CA GLU A 38 6.75 -13.70 -8.99
C GLU A 38 5.93 -14.66 -8.12
N ASP A 39 6.26 -15.96 -8.13
CA ASP A 39 5.61 -16.96 -7.27
C ASP A 39 5.76 -16.63 -5.77
N GLN A 40 6.93 -16.12 -5.35
CA GLN A 40 7.13 -15.70 -3.95
C GLN A 40 6.31 -14.45 -3.59
N LEU A 41 6.17 -13.50 -4.53
CA LEU A 41 5.38 -12.30 -4.35
C LEU A 41 3.88 -12.62 -4.27
N ASP A 42 3.41 -13.54 -5.12
CA ASP A 42 2.05 -14.05 -5.12
C ASP A 42 1.75 -14.83 -3.82
N ALA A 43 2.66 -15.71 -3.39
CA ALA A 43 2.52 -16.41 -2.12
C ALA A 43 2.43 -15.43 -0.92
N ALA A 44 3.29 -14.42 -0.87
CA ALA A 44 3.26 -13.40 0.18
C ALA A 44 1.96 -12.56 0.15
N ARG A 45 1.43 -12.25 -1.04
CA ARG A 45 0.11 -11.61 -1.18
C ARG A 45 -0.99 -12.51 -0.62
N ASP A 46 -0.98 -13.78 -1.00
CA ASP A 46 -2.04 -14.72 -0.63
C ASP A 46 -2.04 -15.00 0.88
N ASP A 47 -0.86 -15.10 1.51
CA ASP A 47 -0.70 -15.17 2.96
C ASP A 47 -1.28 -13.92 3.66
N LEU A 48 -0.96 -12.73 3.14
CA LEU A 48 -1.46 -11.46 3.67
C LEU A 48 -2.99 -11.34 3.56
N ILE A 49 -3.55 -11.65 2.39
CA ILE A 49 -5.00 -11.64 2.17
C ILE A 49 -5.67 -12.69 3.07
N GLY A 50 -5.11 -13.90 3.13
CA GLY A 50 -5.61 -14.98 3.98
C GLY A 50 -5.69 -14.60 5.45
N GLY A 51 -4.64 -13.96 5.98
CA GLY A 51 -4.62 -13.46 7.36
C GLY A 51 -5.67 -12.38 7.62
N LEU A 52 -5.86 -11.44 6.68
CA LEU A 52 -6.86 -10.37 6.82
C LEU A 52 -8.30 -10.87 6.74
N LEU A 53 -8.60 -11.81 5.82
CA LEU A 53 -9.95 -12.37 5.64
C LEU A 53 -10.40 -13.25 6.81
N GLN A 54 -9.47 -13.79 7.60
CA GLN A 54 -9.78 -14.56 8.80
C GLN A 54 -10.13 -13.68 10.01
N ALA A 55 -9.93 -12.37 9.93
CA ALA A 55 -10.23 -11.46 11.03
C ALA A 55 -11.76 -11.26 11.19
N PRO A 56 -12.32 -11.44 12.40
CA PRO A 56 -13.75 -11.35 12.61
C PRO A 56 -14.27 -9.92 12.41
N GLY A 57 -15.43 -9.80 11.74
CA GLY A 57 -16.09 -8.50 11.52
C GLY A 57 -15.48 -7.64 10.39
N VAL A 58 -14.59 -8.21 9.58
CA VAL A 58 -14.05 -7.54 8.39
C VAL A 58 -15.04 -7.60 7.24
N ASP A 59 -15.38 -6.43 6.72
CA ASP A 59 -16.00 -6.25 5.40
C ASP A 59 -14.89 -6.08 4.37
N HIS A 60 -14.99 -6.76 3.22
CA HIS A 60 -13.95 -6.75 2.21
C HIS A 60 -14.52 -6.60 0.81
N ARG A 61 -13.73 -5.96 -0.05
CA ARG A 61 -14.04 -5.79 -1.47
C ARG A 61 -12.76 -5.92 -2.27
N ASN A 62 -12.84 -6.67 -3.36
CA ASN A 62 -11.81 -6.68 -4.38
C ASN A 62 -12.10 -5.57 -5.38
N LEU A 63 -11.18 -4.62 -5.45
CA LEU A 63 -11.16 -3.55 -6.44
C LEU A 63 -9.92 -3.73 -7.31
N GLY A 64 -10.09 -3.68 -8.62
CA GLY A 64 -8.97 -3.51 -9.53
C GLY A 64 -8.25 -2.20 -9.23
N PHE A 65 -6.95 -2.12 -9.54
CA PHE A 65 -6.16 -0.92 -9.22
C PHE A 65 -6.78 0.35 -9.80
N ALA A 66 -7.18 0.35 -11.08
CA ALA A 66 -7.80 1.49 -11.75
C ALA A 66 -9.17 1.90 -11.17
N GLU A 67 -9.86 1.00 -10.46
CA GLU A 67 -11.12 1.29 -9.79
C GLU A 67 -10.92 2.02 -8.45
N GLN A 68 -9.69 2.04 -7.94
CA GLN A 68 -9.36 2.74 -6.70
C GLN A 68 -9.33 4.27 -6.92
N PRO A 69 -9.78 5.07 -5.93
CA PRO A 69 -9.69 6.52 -6.02
C PRO A 69 -8.24 6.99 -6.27
N GLY A 70 -8.07 8.01 -7.12
CA GLY A 70 -6.75 8.49 -7.52
C GLY A 70 -5.87 8.93 -6.33
N TRP A 71 -6.47 9.50 -5.29
CA TRP A 71 -5.74 9.87 -4.07
C TRP A 71 -5.17 8.65 -3.32
N LEU A 72 -5.89 7.51 -3.36
CA LEU A 72 -5.46 6.27 -2.71
C LEU A 72 -4.30 5.67 -3.49
N ARG A 73 -4.44 5.55 -4.82
CA ARG A 73 -3.37 5.07 -5.70
C ARG A 73 -2.11 5.89 -5.51
N LEU A 74 -2.22 7.22 -5.57
CA LEU A 74 -1.09 8.12 -5.39
C LEU A 74 -0.44 7.95 -4.01
N GLY A 75 -1.24 7.89 -2.94
CA GLY A 75 -0.72 7.70 -1.58
C GLY A 75 0.04 6.38 -1.41
N ILE A 76 -0.48 5.29 -1.98
CA ILE A 76 0.18 3.98 -1.96
C ILE A 76 1.49 4.02 -2.77
N MET A 77 1.45 4.56 -3.99
CA MET A 77 2.64 4.66 -4.84
C MET A 77 3.73 5.51 -4.18
N MET A 78 3.39 6.64 -3.57
CA MET A 78 4.35 7.49 -2.87
C MET A 78 4.98 6.78 -1.66
N ALA A 79 4.19 6.06 -0.86
CA ALA A 79 4.70 5.32 0.30
C ALA A 79 5.61 4.16 -0.13
N ALA A 80 5.17 3.38 -1.12
CA ALA A 80 5.97 2.27 -1.69
C ALA A 80 7.27 2.79 -2.29
N ALA A 81 7.21 3.86 -3.08
CA ALA A 81 8.36 4.49 -3.69
C ALA A 81 9.41 4.94 -2.67
N ARG A 82 8.99 5.62 -1.59
CA ARG A 82 9.90 6.01 -0.50
C ARG A 82 10.60 4.82 0.15
N TRP A 83 9.92 3.69 0.27
CA TRP A 83 10.52 2.48 0.80
C TRP A 83 11.52 1.87 -0.16
N LEU A 84 11.16 1.75 -1.43
CA LEU A 84 12.03 1.23 -2.49
C LEU A 84 13.30 2.08 -2.66
N ASP A 85 13.19 3.39 -2.49
CA ASP A 85 14.30 4.34 -2.56
C ASP A 85 15.11 4.42 -1.24
N GLY A 86 14.81 3.56 -0.25
CA GLY A 86 15.54 3.50 1.02
C GLY A 86 15.31 4.69 1.96
N HIS A 87 14.33 5.55 1.68
CA HIS A 87 14.00 6.72 2.49
C HIS A 87 13.01 6.42 3.62
N ALA A 88 12.28 5.30 3.55
CA ALA A 88 11.42 4.86 4.64
C ALA A 88 12.23 4.16 5.74
N ARG A 89 11.87 4.40 7.00
CA ARG A 89 12.38 3.61 8.13
C ARG A 89 11.74 2.24 8.11
N THR A 90 12.44 1.24 8.62
CA THR A 90 11.94 -0.13 8.76
C THR A 90 11.91 -0.56 10.22
N CYS A 91 11.09 -1.57 10.54
CA CYS A 91 11.20 -2.24 11.86
C CYS A 91 12.57 -2.95 12.00
N PRO A 92 12.99 -3.36 13.23
CA PRO A 92 14.29 -4.01 13.45
C PRO A 92 14.51 -5.30 12.66
N HIS A 93 13.45 -5.98 12.21
CA HIS A 93 13.53 -7.14 11.32
C HIS A 93 13.94 -6.79 9.89
N ASN A 94 14.04 -5.49 9.59
CA ASN A 94 14.53 -4.92 8.35
C ASN A 94 13.87 -5.53 7.10
N PRO A 95 12.54 -5.39 6.93
CA PRO A 95 11.87 -5.77 5.70
C PRO A 95 12.51 -5.05 4.51
N THR A 96 12.89 -5.82 3.50
CA THR A 96 13.46 -5.33 2.24
C THR A 96 12.61 -5.78 1.08
N ALA A 97 12.48 -4.98 0.03
CA ALA A 97 11.86 -5.40 -1.22
C ALA A 97 12.50 -6.70 -1.76
N GLU A 98 13.81 -6.89 -1.54
CA GLU A 98 14.60 -8.06 -1.91
C GLU A 98 14.24 -9.37 -1.19
N ARG A 99 13.39 -9.33 -0.16
CA ARG A 99 12.97 -10.51 0.61
C ARG A 99 11.45 -10.46 0.81
N PRO A 100 10.67 -10.93 -0.17
CA PRO A 100 9.24 -10.74 -0.20
C PRO A 100 8.61 -11.52 0.95
N ALA A 101 8.10 -10.77 1.90
CA ALA A 101 7.24 -11.21 2.98
C ALA A 101 6.16 -10.13 3.14
N PRO A 102 5.00 -10.44 3.72
CA PRO A 102 3.97 -9.44 4.00
C PRO A 102 4.57 -8.23 4.72
N VAL A 103 4.42 -7.05 4.10
CA VAL A 103 4.85 -5.77 4.68
C VAL A 103 3.66 -4.85 4.86
N HIS A 104 3.80 -3.95 5.83
CA HIS A 104 2.75 -3.09 6.27
C HIS A 104 3.20 -1.64 6.35
N MET A 105 2.34 -0.76 5.85
CA MET A 105 2.51 0.69 5.92
C MET A 105 1.25 1.35 6.45
N ALA A 106 1.34 2.63 6.78
CA ALA A 106 0.19 3.45 7.12
C ALA A 106 0.29 4.82 6.44
N LEU A 107 -0.79 5.32 5.85
CA LEU A 107 -0.75 6.64 5.19
C LEU A 107 -0.58 7.80 6.18
N TRP A 108 -0.95 7.61 7.46
CA TRP A 108 -0.67 8.59 8.52
C TRP A 108 0.75 8.51 9.08
N LEU A 109 1.53 7.52 8.66
CA LEU A 109 2.94 7.33 9.03
C LEU A 109 3.74 6.80 7.82
N PRO A 110 3.84 7.59 6.73
CA PRO A 110 4.28 7.10 5.42
C PRO A 110 5.77 6.71 5.38
N ASP A 111 6.57 7.17 6.33
CA ASP A 111 8.01 6.90 6.42
C ASP A 111 8.34 5.70 7.32
N LEU A 112 7.38 4.79 7.55
CA LEU A 112 7.59 3.56 8.32
C LEU A 112 7.01 2.34 7.61
N VAL A 113 7.85 1.33 7.41
CA VAL A 113 7.49 0.01 6.88
C VAL A 113 7.79 -1.06 7.91
N VAL A 114 6.83 -1.93 8.18
CA VAL A 114 6.98 -2.96 9.21
C VAL A 114 6.58 -4.33 8.67
N CYS A 115 7.20 -5.39 9.18
CA CYS A 115 6.70 -6.75 8.96
C CYS A 115 5.41 -6.99 9.76
N GLU A 116 4.71 -8.09 9.48
CA GLU A 116 3.47 -8.50 10.14
C GLU A 116 3.56 -8.49 11.68
N GLU A 117 4.62 -9.07 12.24
CA GLU A 117 4.86 -9.14 13.69
C GLU A 117 5.01 -7.75 14.34
N CYS A 118 5.42 -6.75 13.56
CA CYS A 118 5.71 -5.40 14.03
C CYS A 118 4.59 -4.40 13.74
N THR A 119 3.39 -4.87 13.34
CA THR A 119 2.24 -4.02 13.04
C THR A 119 1.79 -3.13 14.19
N TYR A 120 2.09 -3.52 15.44
CA TYR A 120 1.87 -2.69 16.64
C TYR A 120 2.64 -1.35 16.63
N LEU A 121 3.71 -1.22 15.82
CA LEU A 121 4.44 0.03 15.65
C LEU A 121 3.69 1.04 14.77
N LEU A 122 2.68 0.61 14.01
CA LEU A 122 1.80 1.49 13.24
C LEU A 122 0.69 2.04 14.16
N VAL A 123 1.12 2.76 15.20
CA VAL A 123 0.22 3.31 16.22
C VAL A 123 -0.82 4.21 15.54
N ALA A 124 -2.09 3.92 15.80
CA ALA A 124 -3.19 4.71 15.28
C ALA A 124 -3.16 6.12 15.91
N PRO A 125 -3.44 7.19 15.13
CA PRO A 125 -3.57 8.53 15.69
C PRO A 125 -4.77 8.58 16.65
N GLU A 126 -4.65 9.39 17.71
CA GLU A 126 -5.73 9.63 18.69
C GLU A 126 -6.96 10.28 18.02
N HIS A 127 -6.71 11.14 17.04
CA HIS A 127 -7.73 11.80 16.23
C HIS A 127 -7.48 11.51 14.75
N PRO A 128 -8.01 10.40 14.21
CA PRO A 128 -7.80 10.04 12.82
C PRO A 128 -8.48 11.04 11.87
N SER A 129 -7.76 11.40 10.80
CA SER A 129 -8.28 12.19 9.69
C SER A 129 -8.42 11.30 8.45
N CYS A 130 -9.45 11.55 7.64
CA CYS A 130 -9.60 10.92 6.34
C CYS A 130 -8.37 11.22 5.47
N ALA A 131 -7.72 10.19 4.93
CA ALA A 131 -6.57 10.33 4.05
C ALA A 131 -6.92 10.99 2.69
N GLY A 132 -8.19 10.90 2.27
CA GLY A 132 -8.65 11.49 1.01
C GLY A 132 -8.97 12.98 1.13
N CYS A 133 -9.77 13.39 2.12
CA CYS A 133 -10.25 14.78 2.25
C CYS A 133 -9.69 15.55 3.45
N GLY A 134 -8.91 14.91 4.32
CA GLY A 134 -8.33 15.52 5.53
C GLY A 134 -9.31 15.73 6.68
N MET A 135 -10.60 15.42 6.50
CA MET A 135 -11.62 15.61 7.54
C MET A 135 -11.36 14.67 8.74
N SER A 136 -11.14 15.24 9.92
CA SER A 136 -11.25 14.56 11.22
C SER A 136 -12.70 14.63 11.71
N ASP A 137 -13.16 13.63 12.45
CA ASP A 137 -14.52 13.47 13.00
C ASP A 137 -15.43 14.72 12.97
N GLU A 138 -16.59 14.62 12.30
CA GLU A 138 -17.69 15.53 12.57
C GLU A 138 -18.28 15.19 13.95
N VAL A 139 -17.80 15.88 14.99
CA VAL A 139 -18.22 15.72 16.40
C VAL A 139 -19.75 15.71 16.56
N GLU A 140 -20.48 16.40 15.69
CA GLU A 140 -21.95 16.46 15.74
C GLU A 140 -22.68 15.23 15.20
N LYS A 141 -22.07 14.44 14.29
CA LYS A 141 -22.73 13.30 13.65
C LYS A 141 -22.23 11.94 14.13
N GLY A 142 -21.11 11.89 14.84
CA GLY A 142 -20.50 10.63 15.30
C GLY A 142 -20.04 9.72 14.15
N ILE A 143 -19.87 10.29 12.95
CA ILE A 143 -19.40 9.57 11.76
C ILE A 143 -17.96 10.00 11.51
N GLY A 144 -17.03 9.21 12.06
CA GLY A 144 -15.60 9.38 11.86
C GLY A 144 -15.05 8.62 10.65
N PRO A 145 -13.84 8.96 10.18
CA PRO A 145 -13.10 8.09 9.28
C PRO A 145 -13.00 6.68 9.86
N ARG A 146 -13.13 5.65 9.02
CA ARG A 146 -12.92 4.25 9.43
C ARG A 146 -11.56 3.76 9.00
N LEU A 147 -10.98 2.84 9.78
CA LEU A 147 -9.76 2.16 9.40
C LEU A 147 -10.07 1.23 8.23
N MET A 148 -9.24 1.31 7.20
CA MET A 148 -9.22 0.40 6.08
C MET A 148 -7.82 -0.17 5.91
N ILE A 149 -7.75 -1.37 5.36
CA ILE A 149 -6.51 -2.01 4.94
C ILE A 149 -6.65 -2.31 3.45
N VAL A 150 -5.75 -1.75 2.65
CA VAL A 150 -5.71 -1.97 1.21
C VAL A 150 -4.48 -2.83 0.91
N VAL A 151 -4.69 -3.94 0.21
CA VAL A 151 -3.62 -4.82 -0.21
C VAL A 151 -3.26 -4.52 -1.66
N VAL A 152 -1.98 -4.24 -1.92
CA VAL A 152 -1.42 -4.07 -3.26
C VAL A 152 -0.18 -4.96 -3.36
N GLY A 153 -0.28 -6.07 -4.10
CA GLY A 153 0.74 -7.11 -4.07
C GLY A 153 0.92 -7.65 -2.64
N PHE A 154 2.16 -7.68 -2.14
CA PHE A 154 2.50 -8.13 -0.78
C PHE A 154 2.52 -6.98 0.26
N LEU A 155 2.05 -5.79 -0.11
CA LEU A 155 1.98 -4.61 0.74
C LEU A 155 0.55 -4.40 1.26
N ALA A 156 0.38 -4.34 2.58
CA ALA A 156 -0.83 -3.89 3.24
C ALA A 156 -0.69 -2.44 3.72
N VAL A 157 -1.45 -1.54 3.10
CA VAL A 157 -1.50 -0.11 3.46
C VAL A 157 -2.70 0.16 4.34
N ARG A 158 -2.44 0.65 5.55
CA ARG A 158 -3.48 1.10 6.47
C ARG A 158 -3.80 2.57 6.23
N LEU A 159 -5.08 2.91 6.26
CA LEU A 159 -5.53 4.29 6.15
C LEU A 159 -6.85 4.51 6.85
N TRP A 160 -7.12 5.77 7.18
CA TRP A 160 -8.42 6.22 7.65
C TRP A 160 -9.16 6.86 6.48
N ALA A 161 -10.41 6.48 6.22
CA ALA A 161 -11.21 7.06 5.14
C ALA A 161 -12.66 7.28 5.58
N CYS A 162 -13.24 8.43 5.21
CA CYS A 162 -14.67 8.68 5.39
C CYS A 162 -15.49 7.96 4.30
N THR A 163 -16.79 7.80 4.55
CA THR A 163 -17.70 7.15 3.61
C THR A 163 -17.82 7.90 2.28
N GLU A 164 -17.60 9.21 2.26
CA GLU A 164 -17.60 10.00 1.01
C GLU A 164 -16.37 9.71 0.14
N CYS A 165 -15.19 9.58 0.75
CA CYS A 165 -13.97 9.27 0.03
C CYS A 165 -13.84 7.78 -0.33
N MET A 166 -14.44 6.88 0.47
CA MET A 166 -14.50 5.44 0.25
C MET A 166 -15.90 4.89 0.57
N PRO A 167 -16.80 4.93 -0.42
CA PRO A 167 -18.13 4.34 -0.29
C PRO A 167 -18.08 2.84 0.05
N ARG A 168 -19.15 2.32 0.65
CA ARG A 168 -19.30 0.88 0.92
C ARG A 168 -19.88 0.09 -0.26
N GLU A 169 -20.47 0.78 -1.24
CA GLU A 169 -21.20 0.21 -2.38
C GLU A 169 -20.28 -0.03 -3.58
#